data_AF-A0A1C5JLJ2-F1
#
_entry.id   AF-A0A1C5JLJ2-F1
#
_cell.length_a   1.000
_cell.length_b   1.000
_cell.length_c   1.000
_cell.angle_alpha   90.00
_cell.angle_beta   90.00
_cell.angle_gamma   90.00
#
_symmetry.space_group_name_H-M   'P 1'
#
loop_
_entity.id
_entity.type
_entity.pdbx_description
1 polymer ?
#
loop_
_entity_poly.entity_id
_entity_poly.type
_entity_poly.pdbx_seq_one_letter_code
_entity_poly.pdbx_strand_id
1 'polypeptide(L)'
;MTVRPVVPFGIGDVVTVAEQHYCYGLGTLTLRIVKVGRREEHSDGLWIHLRGVELGHPSGARQRRVLARLEAIRIRPVPALGAHVPARPGWQCTGCGESWPCRVRRDRLLTEYADDRAALGVYLGLQLVEALTDLSRQPAGDLHARFLGWLRTR
;
A
#
# COMPACT_ATOMS: atom_id res chain seq x y z
N MET A 1 -10.27 -18.53 28.40
CA MET A 1 -10.54 -17.14 27.97
C MET A 1 -10.21 -17.05 26.48
N THR A 2 -11.20 -17.18 25.59
CA THR A 2 -10.99 -17.12 24.14
C THR A 2 -10.72 -15.67 23.72
N VAL A 3 -9.48 -15.37 23.36
CA VAL A 3 -9.11 -14.07 22.80
C VAL A 3 -9.87 -13.92 21.49
N ARG A 4 -10.77 -12.92 21.41
CA ARG A 4 -11.44 -12.57 20.15
C ARG A 4 -10.34 -12.21 19.14
N PRO A 5 -10.20 -12.91 18.00
CA PRO A 5 -9.16 -12.61 17.03
C PRO A 5 -9.33 -11.16 16.55
N VAL A 6 -8.25 -10.39 16.62
CA VAL A 6 -8.24 -9.00 16.14
C VAL A 6 -8.30 -9.03 14.62
N VAL A 7 -9.15 -8.20 14.03
CA VAL A 7 -9.24 -8.08 12.57
C VAL A 7 -8.13 -7.14 12.13
N PRO A 8 -7.19 -7.57 11.26
CA PRO A 8 -5.99 -6.78 10.93
C PRO A 8 -6.23 -5.67 9.91
N PHE A 9 -7.48 -5.42 9.50
CA PHE A 9 -7.88 -4.46 8.47
C PHE A 9 -9.05 -3.58 8.92
N GLY A 10 -9.17 -2.40 8.34
CA GLY A 10 -10.15 -1.38 8.64
C GLY A 10 -10.88 -0.82 7.43
N ILE A 11 -11.69 0.23 7.66
CA ILE A 11 -12.34 0.98 6.59
C ILE A 11 -11.26 1.69 5.77
N GLY A 12 -11.36 1.61 4.45
CA GLY A 12 -10.43 2.23 3.50
C GLY A 12 -9.39 1.29 2.93
N ASP A 13 -9.07 0.20 3.64
CA ASP A 13 -8.13 -0.83 3.19
C ASP A 13 -8.63 -1.52 1.93
N VAL A 14 -7.70 -1.90 1.07
CA VAL A 14 -7.99 -2.78 -0.05
C VAL A 14 -7.55 -4.18 0.33
N VAL A 15 -8.47 -5.13 0.22
CA VAL A 15 -8.21 -6.53 0.52
C VAL A 15 -8.43 -7.39 -0.70
N THR A 16 -7.71 -8.50 -0.78
CA THR A 16 -7.93 -9.56 -1.75
C THR A 16 -8.39 -10.84 -1.06
N VAL A 17 -9.34 -11.52 -1.70
CA VAL A 17 -9.89 -12.80 -1.23
C VAL A 17 -10.01 -13.73 -2.43
N ALA A 18 -9.43 -14.93 -2.32
CA ALA A 18 -9.56 -15.96 -3.35
C ALA A 18 -11.02 -16.45 -3.45
N GLU A 19 -11.45 -16.84 -4.65
CA GLU A 19 -12.83 -17.27 -4.96
C GLU A 19 -13.43 -18.24 -3.94
N GLN A 20 -12.68 -19.29 -3.60
CA GLN A 20 -13.08 -20.34 -2.66
C GLN A 20 -13.29 -19.85 -1.21
N HIS A 21 -12.90 -18.62 -0.89
CA HIS A 21 -12.91 -18.07 0.48
C HIS A 21 -13.85 -16.87 0.63
N TYR A 22 -14.75 -16.64 -0.33
CA TYR A 22 -15.85 -15.70 -0.16
C TYR A 22 -17.13 -16.17 -0.85
N CYS A 23 -18.29 -15.76 -0.32
CA CYS A 23 -19.58 -16.09 -0.91
C CYS A 23 -20.03 -15.03 -1.94
N TYR A 24 -20.84 -15.46 -2.91
CA TYR A 24 -21.56 -14.61 -3.87
C TYR A 24 -20.69 -13.92 -4.93
N GLY A 25 -19.70 -14.63 -5.50
CA GLY A 25 -18.97 -14.18 -6.68
C GLY A 25 -18.09 -15.26 -7.29
N LEU A 26 -17.41 -14.91 -8.38
CA LEU A 26 -16.47 -15.73 -9.12
C LEU A 26 -15.17 -14.93 -9.30
N GLY A 27 -14.03 -15.61 -9.31
CA GLY A 27 -12.70 -15.01 -9.41
C GLY A 27 -12.19 -14.38 -8.10
N THR A 28 -10.93 -13.96 -8.11
CA THR A 28 -10.30 -13.26 -6.99
C THR A 28 -10.95 -11.90 -6.77
N LEU A 29 -11.57 -11.72 -5.61
CA LEU A 29 -12.17 -10.45 -5.22
C LEU A 29 -11.07 -9.48 -4.79
N THR A 30 -11.03 -8.28 -5.38
CA THR A 30 -10.28 -7.13 -4.85
C THR A 30 -11.29 -6.11 -4.34
N LEU A 31 -11.35 -5.90 -3.03
CA LEU A 31 -12.39 -5.08 -2.39
C LEU A 31 -11.77 -3.94 -1.59
N ARG A 32 -12.17 -2.70 -1.88
CA ARG A 32 -11.95 -1.58 -0.98
C ARG A 32 -13.01 -1.56 0.11
N ILE A 33 -12.62 -1.78 1.35
CA ILE A 33 -13.53 -1.87 2.49
C ILE A 33 -14.16 -0.50 2.76
N VAL A 34 -15.50 -0.44 2.76
CA VAL A 34 -16.26 0.73 3.22
C VAL A 34 -16.94 0.47 4.56
N LYS A 35 -17.16 -0.81 4.92
CA LYS A 35 -17.70 -1.21 6.22
C LYS A 35 -17.26 -2.62 6.58
N VAL A 36 -16.80 -2.78 7.83
CA VAL A 36 -16.57 -4.09 8.46
C VAL A 36 -17.82 -4.45 9.27
N GLY A 37 -18.39 -5.62 8.99
CA GLY A 37 -19.63 -6.10 9.58
C GLY A 37 -19.41 -7.14 10.69
N ARG A 38 -20.46 -7.92 10.95
CA ARG A 38 -20.43 -8.98 11.96
C ARG A 38 -19.54 -10.15 11.54
N ARG A 39 -19.08 -10.89 12.54
CA ARG A 39 -18.32 -12.13 12.37
C ARG A 39 -19.25 -13.32 12.58
N GLU A 40 -18.99 -14.41 11.87
CA GLU A 40 -19.76 -15.66 11.94
C GLU A 40 -18.79 -16.83 12.07
N GLU A 41 -19.01 -17.70 13.05
CA GLU A 41 -18.27 -18.96 13.16
C GLU A 41 -18.95 -20.01 12.29
N HIS A 42 -18.21 -20.53 11.32
CA HIS A 42 -18.64 -21.61 10.43
C HIS A 42 -17.75 -22.84 10.69
N SER A 43 -18.15 -24.00 10.17
CA SER A 43 -17.41 -25.26 10.38
C SER A 43 -15.97 -25.22 9.87
N ASP A 44 -15.70 -24.37 8.89
CA ASP A 44 -14.39 -24.22 8.26
C ASP A 44 -13.62 -23.00 8.79
N GLY A 45 -14.14 -22.25 9.76
CA GLY A 45 -13.41 -21.18 10.44
C GLY A 45 -14.24 -19.92 10.66
N LEU A 46 -13.54 -18.82 10.94
CA LEU A 46 -14.18 -17.54 11.22
C LEU A 46 -14.39 -16.75 9.92
N TRP A 47 -15.63 -16.36 9.67
CA TRP A 47 -16.04 -15.54 8.54
C TRP A 47 -16.44 -14.14 8.98
N ILE A 48 -16.34 -13.16 8.08
CA ILE A 48 -16.67 -11.76 8.35
C ILE A 48 -17.43 -11.13 7.18
N HIS A 49 -18.48 -10.38 7.52
CA HIS A 49 -19.22 -9.59 6.55
C HIS A 49 -18.43 -8.33 6.18
N LEU A 50 -18.17 -8.12 4.90
CA LEU A 50 -17.56 -6.90 4.38
C LEU A 50 -18.50 -6.22 3.39
N ARG A 51 -18.57 -4.89 3.46
CA ARG A 51 -19.12 -4.07 2.38
C ARG A 51 -17.99 -3.26 1.79
N GLY A 52 -17.93 -3.17 0.47
CA GLY A 52 -16.87 -2.45 -0.22
C GLY A 52 -17.18 -2.14 -1.67
N VAL A 53 -16.22 -1.48 -2.30
CA VAL A 53 -16.21 -1.29 -3.76
C VAL A 53 -15.23 -2.30 -4.34
N GLU A 54 -15.73 -3.14 -5.24
CA GLU A 54 -14.91 -4.08 -6.00
C GLU A 54 -14.10 -3.33 -7.05
N LEU A 55 -12.80 -3.60 -7.08
CA LEU A 55 -11.84 -3.01 -7.99
C LEU A 55 -11.46 -4.04 -9.05
N GLY A 56 -11.40 -3.63 -10.32
CA GLY A 56 -10.96 -4.49 -11.42
C GLY A 56 -12.02 -5.42 -12.03
N HIS A 57 -13.30 -5.28 -11.66
CA HIS A 57 -14.39 -5.99 -12.32
C HIS A 57 -14.58 -5.48 -13.78
N PRO A 58 -14.87 -6.34 -14.77
CA PRO A 58 -14.99 -5.94 -16.18
C PRO A 58 -16.00 -4.82 -16.43
N SER A 59 -17.08 -4.80 -15.65
CA SER A 59 -18.15 -3.79 -15.72
C SER A 59 -17.84 -2.50 -14.95
N GLY A 60 -16.63 -2.32 -14.43
CA GLY A 60 -16.23 -1.18 -13.60
C GLY A 60 -16.49 -1.37 -12.11
N ALA A 61 -16.33 -0.28 -11.34
CA ALA A 61 -16.42 -0.29 -9.89
C ALA A 61 -17.83 -0.63 -9.40
N ARG A 62 -17.98 -1.76 -8.70
CA ARG A 62 -19.27 -2.24 -8.19
C ARG A 62 -19.29 -2.29 -6.67
N GLN A 63 -20.37 -1.81 -6.06
CA GLN A 63 -20.54 -2.00 -4.62
C GLN A 63 -20.93 -3.45 -4.31
N ARG A 64 -20.22 -4.10 -3.38
CA ARG A 64 -20.42 -5.50 -3.00
C ARG A 64 -20.64 -5.63 -1.50
N ARG A 65 -21.47 -6.60 -1.13
CA ARG A 65 -21.54 -7.17 0.22
C ARG A 65 -21.07 -8.62 0.09
N VAL A 66 -20.05 -9.00 0.84
CA VAL A 66 -19.45 -10.33 0.78
C VAL A 66 -19.28 -10.88 2.18
N LEU A 67 -19.41 -12.19 2.29
CA LEU A 67 -18.99 -12.95 3.46
C LEU A 67 -17.65 -13.57 3.08
N ALA A 68 -16.58 -13.25 3.80
CA ALA A 68 -15.23 -13.71 3.50
C ALA A 68 -14.58 -14.39 4.71
N ARG A 69 -13.81 -15.44 4.46
CA ARG A 69 -13.09 -16.18 5.50
C ARG A 69 -11.92 -15.36 6.01
N LEU A 70 -11.86 -15.09 7.32
CA LEU A 70 -10.97 -14.09 7.90
C LEU A 70 -9.49 -14.36 7.63
N GLU A 71 -9.05 -15.61 7.75
CA GLU A 71 -7.66 -16.03 7.52
C GLU A 71 -7.21 -15.97 6.06
N ALA A 72 -8.17 -15.95 5.13
CA ALA A 72 -7.93 -15.86 3.70
C ALA A 72 -7.86 -14.43 3.19
N ILE A 73 -8.25 -13.45 4.01
CA ILE A 73 -8.19 -12.04 3.65
C ILE A 73 -6.73 -11.59 3.65
N ARG A 74 -6.28 -11.09 2.50
CA ARG A 74 -4.96 -10.49 2.34
C ARG A 74 -5.11 -9.00 2.14
N ILE A 75 -4.46 -8.19 2.97
CA ILE A 75 -4.43 -6.73 2.77
C ILE A 75 -3.52 -6.47 1.59
N ARG A 76 -4.05 -5.85 0.53
CA ARG A 76 -3.21 -5.22 -0.49
C ARG A 76 -2.78 -3.87 0.07
N PRO A 77 -1.47 -3.64 0.26
CA PRO A 77 -0.98 -2.30 0.51
C PRO A 77 -1.27 -1.46 -0.73
N VAL A 78 -2.37 -0.73 -0.69
CA VAL A 78 -2.57 0.41 -1.58
C VAL A 78 -1.85 1.56 -0.90
N PRO A 79 -0.95 2.27 -1.60
CA PRO A 79 -0.40 3.51 -1.06
C PRO A 79 -1.60 4.34 -0.62
N ALA A 80 -1.68 4.63 0.68
CA ALA A 80 -2.78 5.42 1.22
C ALA A 80 -2.95 6.66 0.32
N LEU A 81 -4.18 7.11 0.05
CA LEU A 81 -4.36 8.41 -0.58
C LEU A 81 -3.63 9.44 0.31
N GLY A 82 -2.58 10.09 -0.21
CA GLY A 82 -1.64 10.91 0.56
C GLY A 82 -0.33 10.22 1.02
N ALA A 83 -0.06 8.99 0.57
CA ALA A 83 1.23 8.34 0.72
C ALA A 83 2.21 8.91 -0.30
N HIS A 84 3.32 9.46 0.19
CA HIS A 84 4.32 10.08 -0.68
C HIS A 84 5.31 9.06 -1.23
N VAL A 85 4.83 8.13 -2.06
CA VAL A 85 5.63 7.05 -2.69
C VAL A 85 5.98 7.37 -4.16
N PRO A 86 7.07 6.79 -4.73
CA PRO A 86 7.47 7.08 -6.10
C PRO A 86 6.55 6.36 -7.11
N ALA A 87 6.07 7.11 -8.10
CA ALA A 87 5.37 6.61 -9.28
C ALA A 87 6.40 6.28 -10.37
N ARG A 88 6.63 5.00 -10.62
CA ARG A 88 7.54 4.52 -11.68
C ARG A 88 6.84 4.57 -13.06
N PRO A 89 7.56 4.85 -14.16
CA PRO A 89 8.98 5.15 -14.25
C PRO A 89 9.31 6.66 -14.14
N GLY A 90 8.31 7.52 -13.95
CA GLY A 90 8.50 8.98 -13.95
C GLY A 90 9.08 9.55 -12.64
N TRP A 91 9.15 8.73 -11.59
CA TRP A 91 9.59 9.08 -10.23
C TRP A 91 8.91 10.33 -9.66
N GLN A 92 7.66 10.58 -10.04
CA GLN A 92 6.83 11.60 -9.40
C GLN A 92 6.23 11.04 -8.11
N CYS A 93 5.96 11.90 -7.15
CA CYS A 93 5.32 11.49 -5.92
C CYS A 93 3.82 11.32 -6.14
N THR A 94 3.29 10.12 -5.88
CA THR A 94 1.85 9.85 -6.00
C THR A 94 0.98 10.69 -5.04
N GLY A 95 1.56 11.17 -3.94
CA GLY A 95 0.86 11.99 -2.95
C GLY A 95 0.72 13.46 -3.33
N CYS A 96 1.71 14.05 -4.02
CA CYS A 96 1.75 15.50 -4.30
C CYS A 96 2.17 15.89 -5.72
N GLY A 97 2.44 14.95 -6.62
CA GLY A 97 2.88 15.20 -8.00
C GLY A 97 4.36 15.61 -8.14
N GLU A 98 4.95 16.20 -7.10
CA GLU A 98 6.35 16.63 -7.10
C GLU A 98 7.36 15.51 -7.31
N SER A 99 8.58 15.88 -7.71
CA SER A 99 9.71 14.95 -7.83
C SER A 99 9.97 14.17 -6.53
N TRP A 100 9.83 12.84 -6.57
CA TRP A 100 10.15 11.96 -5.44
C TRP A 100 11.68 11.77 -5.27
N PRO A 101 12.28 11.85 -4.06
CA PRO A 101 11.63 12.15 -2.79
C PRO A 101 11.23 13.62 -2.71
N CYS A 102 9.93 13.88 -2.51
CA CYS A 102 9.40 15.22 -2.30
C CYS A 102 9.64 15.63 -0.83
N ARG A 103 9.52 16.93 -0.52
CA ARG A 103 9.79 17.48 0.83
C ARG A 103 9.11 16.67 1.94
N VAL A 104 7.81 16.40 1.81
CA VAL A 104 7.05 15.64 2.81
C VAL A 104 7.60 14.22 2.99
N ARG A 105 8.03 13.54 1.91
CA ARG A 105 8.64 12.22 2.05
C ARG A 105 10.02 12.30 2.70
N ARG A 106 10.82 13.31 2.37
CA ARG A 106 12.13 13.54 3.01
C ARG A 106 11.94 13.70 4.51
N ASP A 107 11.04 14.57 4.95
CA ASP A 107 10.76 14.80 6.38
C ASP A 107 10.31 13.50 7.08
N ARG A 108 9.38 12.74 6.47
CA ARG A 108 8.94 11.45 7.02
C ARG A 108 10.07 10.43 7.10
N LEU A 109 10.90 10.31 6.06
CA LEU A 109 12.07 9.43 6.06
C LEU A 109 13.07 9.85 7.14
N LEU A 110 13.24 11.14 7.38
CA LEU A 110 14.14 11.62 8.43
C LEU A 110 13.63 11.24 9.84
N THR A 111 12.32 11.14 10.03
CA THR A 111 11.68 10.70 11.28
C THR A 111 11.67 9.18 11.40
N GLU A 112 11.30 8.45 10.33
CA GLU A 112 11.27 6.98 10.28
C GLU A 112 12.65 6.37 10.57
N TYR A 113 13.71 7.01 10.09
CA TYR A 113 15.11 6.59 10.28
C TYR A 113 15.87 7.55 11.22
N ALA A 114 15.20 8.09 12.24
CA ALA A 114 15.85 8.99 13.19
C ALA A 114 17.05 8.34 13.91
N ASP A 115 16.91 7.05 14.25
CA ASP A 115 17.90 6.29 15.00
C ASP A 115 18.97 5.60 14.12
N ASP A 116 18.75 5.52 12.81
CA ASP A 116 19.69 4.89 11.86
C ASP A 116 19.76 5.63 10.53
N ARG A 117 20.60 6.67 10.51
CA ARG A 117 20.88 7.47 9.31
C ARG A 117 21.62 6.70 8.21
N ALA A 118 22.40 5.69 8.57
CA ALA A 118 23.11 4.89 7.60
C ALA A 118 22.13 4.03 6.80
N ALA A 119 21.16 3.39 7.47
CA ALA A 119 20.10 2.64 6.82
C ALA A 119 19.25 3.51 5.87
N LEU A 120 18.99 4.77 6.23
CA LEU A 120 18.33 5.72 5.33
C LEU A 120 19.14 5.97 4.05
N GLY A 121 20.45 6.17 4.19
CA GLY A 121 21.36 6.35 3.05
C GLY A 121 21.37 5.13 2.13
N VAL A 122 21.42 3.92 2.71
CA VAL A 122 21.34 2.66 1.96
C VAL A 122 20.01 2.54 1.21
N TYR A 123 18.88 2.78 1.89
CA TYR A 123 17.56 2.75 1.28
C TYR A 123 17.46 3.71 0.08
N LEU A 124 17.90 4.96 0.25
CA LEU A 124 17.88 5.95 -0.83
C LEU A 124 18.88 5.63 -1.94
N GLY A 125 19.99 5.00 -1.64
CA GLY A 125 20.95 4.50 -2.63
C GLY A 125 20.34 3.44 -3.56
N LEU A 126 19.61 2.47 -2.99
CA LEU A 126 18.89 1.47 -3.79
C LEU A 126 17.85 2.11 -4.71
N GLN A 127 17.09 3.08 -4.19
CA GLN A 127 16.11 3.83 -4.99
C GLN A 127 16.79 4.66 -6.08
N LEU A 128 17.97 5.25 -5.83
CA LEU A 128 18.74 5.98 -6.82
C LEU A 128 19.20 5.09 -7.98
N VAL A 129 19.67 3.87 -7.70
CA VAL A 129 20.10 2.90 -8.74
C VAL A 129 18.94 2.60 -9.70
N GLU A 130 17.76 2.35 -9.15
CA GLU A 130 16.56 2.12 -9.96
C GLU A 130 16.14 3.38 -10.73
N ALA A 131 16.28 4.58 -10.13
CA ALA A 131 15.97 5.84 -10.78
C ALA A 131 16.91 6.16 -11.94
N LEU A 132 18.19 5.84 -11.82
CA LEU A 132 19.18 6.00 -12.90
C LEU A 132 18.83 5.15 -14.11
N THR A 133 18.21 3.99 -13.91
CA THR A 133 17.74 3.13 -15.00
C THR A 133 16.52 3.71 -15.69
N ASP A 134 15.52 4.12 -14.91
CA ASP A 134 14.25 4.63 -15.44
C ASP A 134 14.37 6.03 -16.08
N LEU A 135 15.20 6.89 -15.49
CA LEU A 135 15.40 8.29 -15.88
C LEU A 135 16.76 8.45 -16.59
N SER A 136 17.11 7.51 -17.47
CA SER A 136 18.41 7.43 -18.14
C SER A 136 18.83 8.68 -18.93
N ARG A 137 17.87 9.57 -19.25
CA ARG A 137 18.12 10.86 -19.91
C ARG A 137 18.49 12.00 -18.95
N GLN A 138 18.30 11.82 -17.64
CA GLN A 138 18.65 12.83 -16.65
C GLN A 138 20.11 12.68 -16.20
N PRO A 139 20.84 13.78 -15.97
CA PRO A 139 22.21 13.70 -15.45
C PRO A 139 22.26 12.97 -14.10
N ALA A 140 23.19 12.02 -13.97
CA ALA A 140 23.33 11.23 -12.74
C ALA A 140 23.63 12.10 -11.51
N GLY A 141 24.35 13.22 -11.70
CA GLY A 141 24.64 14.20 -10.64
C GLY A 141 23.37 14.84 -10.06
N ASP A 142 22.39 15.17 -10.92
CA ASP A 142 21.13 15.78 -10.50
C ASP A 142 20.27 14.79 -9.70
N LEU A 143 20.25 13.53 -10.14
CA LEU A 143 19.57 12.45 -9.42
C LEU A 143 20.25 12.15 -8.08
N HIS A 144 21.58 12.12 -8.04
CA HIS A 144 22.32 11.97 -6.79
C HIS A 144 22.01 13.12 -5.81
N ALA A 145 22.05 14.37 -6.27
CA ALA A 145 21.72 15.53 -5.44
C ALA A 145 20.26 15.48 -4.93
N ARG A 146 19.32 15.07 -5.78
CA ARG A 146 17.91 14.92 -5.43
C ARG A 146 17.66 13.85 -4.36
N PHE A 147 18.30 12.68 -4.47
CA PHE A 147 18.06 11.56 -3.57
C PHE A 147 18.87 11.67 -2.28
N LEU A 148 20.15 12.05 -2.36
CA LEU A 148 21.11 11.97 -1.25
C LEU A 148 21.62 13.34 -0.79
N GLY A 149 21.52 14.39 -1.63
CA GLY A 149 22.14 15.70 -1.37
C GLY A 149 21.65 16.42 -0.12
N TRP A 150 20.46 16.09 0.38
CA TRP A 150 19.85 16.68 1.59
C TRP A 150 20.11 15.86 2.85
N LEU A 151 20.76 14.68 2.78
CA LEU A 151 21.09 13.87 3.96
C LEU A 151 22.24 14.45 4.78
N ARG A 152 23.10 15.26 4.16
CA ARG A 152 24.33 15.81 4.77
C ARG A 152 24.17 17.20 5.36
N THR A 153 22.96 17.78 5.33
CA THR A 153 22.74 19.18 5.70
C THR A 153 22.34 19.37 7.17
N ARG A 154 22.89 18.55 8.09
CA ARG A 154 22.85 18.80 9.53
C ARG A 154 24.19 18.54 10.17
#